data_AF-A0A847JE64-F1
#
_entry.id   AF-A0A847JE64-F1
#
_cell.length_a   1.000
_cell.length_b   1.000
_cell.length_c   1.000
_cell.angle_alpha   90.00
_cell.angle_beta   90.00
_cell.angle_gamma   90.00
#
_symmetry.space_group_name_H-M   'P 1'
#
loop_
_entity.id
_entity.type
_entity.pdbx_description
1 polymer ?
#
loop_
_entity_poly.entity_id
_entity_poly.type
_entity_poly.pdbx_seq_one_letter_code
_entity_poly.pdbx_strand_id
1 'polypeptide(L)'
;MKALYIAASGMAAQEMNVELISNNIANMRTTGFKRQRVDFQDLLYQDMRRVGTQTSESGNILPTGVQIGSGVRAAATPRIMSQGTLSST
;
A
#
# COMPACT_ATOMS: atom_id res chain seq x y z
N MET A 1 11.88 11.12 -13.13
CA MET A 1 10.40 11.24 -13.19
C MET A 1 9.78 10.53 -12.00
N LYS A 2 9.16 11.24 -11.04
CA LYS A 2 8.56 10.64 -9.83
C LYS A 2 7.17 10.03 -10.06
N ALA A 3 6.36 10.66 -10.91
CA ALA A 3 5.01 10.17 -11.20
C ALA A 3 5.01 8.74 -11.76
N LEU A 4 5.95 8.43 -12.67
CA LEU A 4 6.10 7.07 -13.22
C LEU A 4 6.52 6.06 -12.15
N TYR A 5 7.38 6.44 -11.22
CA TYR A 5 7.78 5.55 -10.11
C TYR A 5 6.60 5.28 -9.18
N ILE A 6 5.82 6.30 -8.83
CA ILE A 6 4.60 6.14 -8.01
C ILE A 6 3.62 5.21 -8.72
N ALA A 7 3.37 5.44 -10.02
CA ALA A 7 2.50 4.58 -10.82
C ALA A 7 3.01 3.14 -10.89
N ALA A 8 4.31 2.93 -11.13
CA ALA A 8 4.93 1.61 -11.15
C ALA A 8 4.82 0.90 -9.80
N SER A 9 5.07 1.60 -8.69
CA SER A 9 4.91 1.03 -7.34
C SER A 9 3.46 0.63 -7.04
N GLY A 10 2.50 1.41 -7.53
CA GLY A 10 1.07 1.09 -7.43
C GLY A 10 0.71 -0.14 -8.27
N MET A 11 1.19 -0.24 -9.51
CA MET A 11 0.95 -1.39 -10.36
C MET A 11 1.55 -2.68 -9.79
N ALA A 12 2.80 -2.64 -9.31
CA ALA A 12 3.46 -3.78 -8.67
C ALA A 12 2.71 -4.23 -7.39
N ALA A 13 2.19 -3.28 -6.60
CA ALA A 13 1.35 -3.60 -5.45
C ALA A 13 0.05 -4.31 -5.88
N GLN A 14 -0.60 -3.86 -6.96
CA GLN A 14 -1.81 -4.50 -7.47
C GLN A 14 -1.53 -5.90 -8.03
N GLU A 15 -0.42 -6.07 -8.76
CA GLU A 15 0.03 -7.38 -9.26
C GLU A 15 0.19 -8.38 -8.11
N MET A 16 0.94 -8.01 -7.07
CA MET A 16 1.13 -8.86 -5.88
C MET A 16 -0.20 -9.20 -5.17
N ASN A 17 -1.13 -8.26 -5.12
CA ASN A 17 -2.46 -8.51 -4.54
C ASN A 17 -3.22 -9.57 -5.35
N VAL A 18 -3.20 -9.46 -6.68
CA VAL A 18 -3.85 -10.43 -7.58
C VAL A 18 -3.19 -11.81 -7.47
N GLU A 19 -1.87 -11.89 -7.38
CA GLU A 19 -1.14 -13.15 -7.19
C GLU A 19 -1.55 -13.87 -5.91
N LEU A 20 -1.64 -13.16 -4.79
CA LEU A 20 -2.04 -13.74 -3.50
C LEU A 20 -3.51 -14.16 -3.48
N ILE A 21 -4.40 -13.36 -4.07
CA ILE A 21 -5.81 -13.74 -4.24
C ILE A 21 -5.89 -15.02 -5.08
N SER A 22 -5.14 -15.10 -6.17
CA SER A 22 -5.10 -16.28 -7.04
C SER A 22 -4.60 -17.51 -6.31
N ASN A 23 -3.54 -17.37 -5.50
CA ASN A 23 -3.01 -18.46 -4.69
C ASN A 23 -4.04 -18.95 -3.65
N ASN A 24 -4.76 -18.04 -2.99
CA ASN A 24 -5.81 -18.40 -2.04
C ASN A 24 -6.96 -19.16 -2.72
N ILE A 25 -7.38 -18.72 -3.90
CA ILE A 25 -8.45 -19.37 -4.68
C ILE A 25 -8.00 -20.77 -5.13
N ALA A 26 -6.77 -20.89 -5.64
CA ALA A 26 -6.23 -22.16 -6.09
C ALA A 26 -6.18 -23.21 -4.97
N ASN A 27 -5.92 -22.79 -3.73
CA ASN A 27 -5.82 -23.67 -2.57
C ASN A 27 -7.10 -23.74 -1.72
N MET A 28 -8.24 -23.23 -2.21
CA MET A 28 -9.49 -23.15 -1.46
C MET A 28 -10.03 -24.53 -1.01
N ARG A 29 -9.68 -25.61 -1.72
CA ARG A 29 -10.08 -26.99 -1.39
C ARG A 29 -9.03 -27.80 -0.63
N THR A 30 -7.89 -27.18 -0.29
CA THR A 30 -6.82 -27.85 0.44
C THR A 30 -7.16 -27.89 1.93
N THR A 31 -7.32 -29.08 2.50
CA THR A 31 -7.63 -29.26 3.93
C THR A 31 -6.56 -28.60 4.81
N GLY A 32 -6.98 -27.77 5.76
CA GLY A 32 -6.09 -27.07 6.67
C GLY A 32 -5.39 -25.82 6.10
N PHE A 33 -5.67 -25.43 4.85
CA PHE A 33 -5.07 -24.24 4.25
C PHE A 33 -5.49 -22.95 4.99
N LYS A 34 -4.51 -22.06 5.23
CA LYS A 34 -4.71 -20.74 5.85
C LYS A 34 -4.45 -19.66 4.82
N ARG A 35 -5.50 -18.91 4.47
CA ARG A 35 -5.42 -17.83 3.48
C ARG A 35 -4.46 -16.73 3.92
N GLN A 36 -3.82 -16.11 2.95
CA GLN A 36 -2.90 -14.98 3.13
C GLN A 36 -3.54 -13.68 2.63
N ARG A 37 -3.14 -12.56 3.22
CA ARG A 37 -3.48 -11.21 2.73
C ARG A 37 -2.21 -10.40 2.64
N VAL A 38 -2.07 -9.54 1.64
CA VAL A 38 -1.02 -8.52 1.61
C VAL A 38 -1.48 -7.26 2.32
N ASP A 39 -0.61 -6.72 3.16
CA ASP A 39 -0.79 -5.42 3.79
C ASP A 39 0.15 -4.42 3.13
N PHE A 40 -0.40 -3.29 2.69
CA PHE A 40 0.35 -2.21 2.04
C PHE A 40 0.57 -1.04 2.99
N GLN A 41 1.68 -0.33 2.80
CA GLN A 41 2.00 0.90 3.50
C GLN A 41 2.45 1.96 2.50
N ASP A 42 2.12 3.21 2.80
CA ASP A 42 2.64 4.37 2.09
C ASP A 42 4.14 4.57 2.37
N LEU A 43 4.80 5.25 1.45
CA LEU A 43 6.19 5.68 1.59
C LEU A 43 6.25 7.12 2.09
N LEU A 44 7.42 7.51 2.59
CA LEU A 44 7.70 8.85 3.10
C LEU A 44 7.24 9.94 2.13
N TYR A 45 6.73 11.03 2.71
CA TYR A 45 6.30 12.21 1.98
C TYR A 45 7.47 13.16 1.79
N GLN A 46 7.54 13.77 0.60
CA GLN A 46 8.46 14.87 0.35
C GLN A 46 7.72 16.21 0.40
N ASP A 47 8.19 17.11 1.27
CA ASP A 47 7.76 18.50 1.27
C ASP A 47 8.33 19.24 0.06
N MET A 48 7.47 19.74 -0.82
CA MET A 48 7.88 20.67 -1.88
C MET A 48 7.84 22.13 -1.41
N ARG A 49 6.89 22.46 -0.54
CA ARG A 49 6.78 23.76 0.13
C ARG A 49 6.36 23.55 1.56
N ARG A 50 7.17 24.03 2.50
CA ARG A 50 6.88 23.92 3.93
C ARG A 50 5.86 24.99 4.32
N VAL A 51 4.93 24.63 5.19
CA VAL A 51 3.99 25.58 5.80
C VAL A 51 4.81 26.68 6.50
N GLY A 52 4.44 27.95 6.34
CA GLY A 52 5.15 29.05 7.01
C GLY A 52 6.28 29.70 6.20
N THR A 53 6.61 29.20 5.00
CA THR A 53 7.60 29.89 4.14
C THR A 53 7.02 31.16 3.53
N GLN A 54 7.81 32.24 3.50
CA GLN A 54 7.44 33.49 2.83
C GLN A 54 7.29 33.26 1.33
N THR A 55 6.14 33.65 0.79
CA THR A 55 5.80 33.49 -0.63
C THR A 55 6.22 34.71 -1.47
N SER A 56 6.57 35.82 -0.82
CA SER A 56 6.87 37.12 -1.44
C SER A 56 7.71 37.98 -0.50
N GLU A 57 8.52 38.91 -1.03
CA GLU A 57 9.25 39.92 -0.23
C GLU A 57 8.32 40.77 0.65
N SER A 58 7.02 40.84 0.34
CA SER A 58 5.99 41.58 1.10
C SER A 58 5.35 40.82 2.27
N GLY A 59 5.91 39.68 2.72
CA GLY A 59 5.51 39.06 4.00
C GLY A 59 4.29 38.13 3.99
N ASN A 60 3.78 37.72 2.83
CA ASN A 60 2.69 36.73 2.76
C ASN A 60 3.19 35.32 3.11
N ILE A 61 2.67 34.78 4.22
CA ILE A 61 2.95 33.42 4.72
C ILE A 61 2.08 32.42 3.94
N LEU A 62 2.71 31.35 3.42
CA LEU A 62 1.98 30.29 2.75
C LEU A 62 1.15 29.48 3.78
N PRO A 63 -0.21 29.49 3.70
CA PRO A 63 -1.06 28.90 4.73
C PRO A 63 -1.12 27.37 4.67
N THR A 64 -0.81 26.76 3.52
CA THR A 64 -0.82 25.31 3.33
C THR A 64 0.47 24.85 2.64
N GLY A 65 1.06 23.77 3.16
CA GLY A 65 2.24 23.13 2.58
C GLY A 65 1.84 22.20 1.45
N VAL A 66 2.79 21.90 0.55
CA VAL A 66 2.58 20.91 -0.52
C VAL A 66 3.48 19.71 -0.24
N GLN A 67 2.87 18.55 -0.01
CA GLN A 67 3.56 17.28 0.20
C GLN A 67 3.21 16.29 -0.91
N ILE A 68 4.22 15.56 -1.39
CA ILE A 68 4.04 14.49 -2.38
C ILE A 68 4.44 13.16 -1.74
N GLY A 69 3.51 12.20 -1.73
CA GLY A 69 3.78 10.83 -1.30
C GLY A 69 4.70 10.10 -2.30
N SER A 70 5.65 9.32 -1.78
CA SER A 70 6.68 8.69 -2.63
C SER A 70 6.27 7.34 -3.24
N GLY A 71 5.04 6.87 -3.00
CA GLY A 71 4.51 5.62 -3.53
C GLY A 71 4.00 4.68 -2.44
N VAL A 72 3.88 3.40 -2.77
CA VAL A 72 3.38 2.33 -1.89
C VAL A 72 4.34 1.16 -1.89
N ARG A 73 4.40 0.41 -0.79
CA ARG A 73 5.12 -0.87 -0.70
C ARG A 73 4.29 -1.93 0.02
N ALA A 74 4.54 -3.20 -0.31
CA ALA A 74 4.05 -4.32 0.50
C ALA A 74 4.83 -4.37 1.82
N ALA A 75 4.12 -4.32 2.94
CA ALA A 75 4.70 -4.34 4.27
C ALA A 75 4.81 -5.76 4.83
N ALA A 76 3.76 -6.57 4.66
CA ALA A 76 3.72 -7.94 5.15
C ALA A 76 2.67 -8.77 4.41
N THR A 77 2.78 -10.09 4.53
CA THR A 77 1.79 -11.07 4.01
C THR A 77 1.28 -12.00 5.11
N PRO A 78 0.57 -11.47 6.14
CA PRO A 78 0.10 -12.28 7.25
C PRO A 78 -0.85 -13.41 6.80
N ARG A 79 -0.75 -14.53 7.53
CA ARG A 79 -1.73 -15.63 7.44
C ARG A 79 -2.88 -15.38 8.40
N ILE A 80 -4.07 -15.74 7.96
CA ILE A 80 -5.28 -15.61 8.76
C ILE A 80 -5.57 -16.94 9.43
N MET A 81 -5.32 -16.99 10.74
CA MET A 81 -5.37 -18.21 11.55
C MET A 81 -6.77 -18.55 12.08
N SER A 82 -7.82 -18.02 11.47
CA SER A 82 -9.19 -18.36 11.84
C SER A 82 -9.48 -19.84 11.58
N GLN A 83 -10.35 -20.43 12.41
CA GLN A 83 -10.82 -21.80 12.17
C GLN A 83 -11.78 -21.81 10.97
N GLY A 84 -11.63 -22.84 10.11
CA GLY A 84 -12.49 -23.06 8.96
C GLY A 84 -13.66 -24.00 9.27
N THR A 85 -14.46 -24.32 8.27
CA THR A 85 -15.49 -25.35 8.39
C THR A 85 -14.86 -26.74 8.48
N LEU A 86 -15.47 -27.62 9.26
CA LEU A 86 -15.09 -29.03 9.39
C LEU A 86 -16.10 -29.87 8.61
N SER A 87 -15.62 -30.81 7.80
CA SER A 87 -16.45 -31.83 7.14
C SER A 87 -16.16 -33.18 7.77
N SER A 88 -17.19 -33.92 8.15
CA SER A 88 -17.03 -35.33 8.52
C SER A 88 -16.65 -36.12 7.26
N THR A 89 -15.73 -37.07 7.41
CA THR A 89 -15.34 -38.04 6.39
C THR A 89 -15.90 -39.41 6.72
#